data_AF-A0A1Z5YQZ1-F1
#
_entry.id   AF-A0A1Z5YQZ1-F1
#
_cell.length_a   1.000
_cell.length_b   1.000
_cell.length_c   1.000
_cell.angle_alpha   90.00
_cell.angle_beta   90.00
_cell.angle_gamma   90.00
#
_symmetry.space_group_name_H-M   'P 1'
#
loop_
_entity.id
_entity.type
_entity.pdbx_description
1 polymer ?
#
loop_
_entity_poly.entity_id
_entity_poly.type
_entity_poly.pdbx_seq_one_letter_code
_entity_poly.pdbx_strand_id
1 'polypeptide(L)'
;MIIAEDVDGEALATLVVNKLRGGLKIAAVKAPGFGDRRKAILEDIAILTGGEVISEDLGIKLENVTLPQLGQARRVVIDKDNTTVVDGEGKKDVIKGRVGQIRAQIADTTSDYDREKLQERLAKIAGGVAIIRVGGATETEVKERRDRVDDALNATRAAVEEGIVPGGGTALARATEVVAHLHFHNEDQRVGGDI
;
A
#
# COMPACT_ATOMS: atom_id res chain seq x y z
N MET A 1 -9.30 -8.95 9.91
CA MET A 1 -9.18 -8.48 8.52
C MET A 1 -9.04 -9.71 7.64
N ILE A 2 -9.69 -9.73 6.48
CA ILE A 2 -9.62 -10.84 5.52
C ILE A 2 -8.85 -10.37 4.29
N ILE A 3 -7.85 -11.13 3.87
CA ILE A 3 -7.10 -10.92 2.63
C ILE A 3 -7.28 -12.20 1.81
N ALA A 4 -7.97 -12.12 0.69
CA ALA A 4 -8.28 -13.27 -0.16
C ALA A 4 -8.21 -12.90 -1.64
N GLU A 5 -8.07 -13.89 -2.52
CA GLU A 5 -8.16 -13.66 -3.98
C GLU A 5 -9.46 -12.95 -4.36
N ASP A 6 -10.58 -13.49 -3.89
CA ASP A 6 -11.88 -12.83 -3.96
C ASP A 6 -12.74 -13.20 -2.77
N VAL A 7 -13.79 -12.41 -2.54
CA VAL A 7 -14.83 -12.70 -1.55
C VAL A 7 -16.15 -12.75 -2.29
N ASP A 8 -16.76 -13.93 -2.29
CA ASP A 8 -18.02 -14.17 -3.00
C ASP A 8 -19.15 -13.29 -2.47
N GLY A 9 -20.14 -12.99 -3.32
CA GLY A 9 -21.22 -12.05 -3.06
C GLY A 9 -22.06 -12.44 -1.84
N GLU A 10 -22.32 -13.73 -1.64
CA GLU A 10 -23.05 -14.23 -0.46
C GLU A 10 -22.26 -14.04 0.84
N ALA A 11 -20.96 -14.35 0.82
CA ALA A 11 -20.07 -14.11 1.95
C ALA A 11 -19.95 -12.61 2.24
N LEU A 12 -19.76 -11.77 1.21
CA LEU A 12 -19.64 -10.33 1.34
C LEU A 12 -20.91 -9.69 1.92
N ALA A 13 -22.09 -10.08 1.44
CA ALA A 13 -23.37 -9.62 1.98
C ALA A 13 -23.48 -9.94 3.48
N THR A 14 -23.10 -11.16 3.86
CA THR A 14 -23.08 -11.61 5.26
C THR A 14 -22.10 -10.79 6.11
N LEU A 15 -20.92 -10.48 5.59
CA LEU A 15 -19.94 -9.61 6.27
C LEU A 15 -20.48 -8.19 6.49
N VAL A 16 -21.14 -7.62 5.47
CA VAL A 16 -21.71 -6.27 5.54
C VAL A 16 -22.84 -6.20 6.57
N VAL A 17 -23.75 -7.16 6.57
CA VAL A 17 -24.85 -7.21 7.54
C VAL A 17 -24.30 -7.34 8.97
N ASN A 18 -23.33 -8.21 9.19
CA ASN A 18 -22.71 -8.39 10.51
C ASN A 18 -21.91 -7.16 10.98
N LYS A 19 -21.29 -6.43 10.05
CA LYS A 19 -20.61 -5.17 10.37
C LYS A 19 -21.59 -4.07 10.78
N LEU A 20 -22.71 -3.93 10.06
CA LEU A 20 -23.70 -2.89 10.30
C LEU A 20 -24.62 -3.18 11.49
N ARG A 21 -25.06 -4.42 11.65
CA ARG A 21 -26.06 -4.82 12.66
C ARG A 21 -25.47 -5.58 13.84
N GLY A 22 -24.46 -6.41 13.59
CA GLY A 22 -23.84 -7.28 14.61
C GLY A 22 -22.68 -6.63 15.37
N GLY A 23 -22.27 -5.41 14.99
CA GLY A 23 -21.13 -4.72 15.61
C GLY A 23 -19.77 -5.38 15.33
N LEU A 24 -19.71 -6.34 14.42
CA LEU A 24 -18.48 -7.06 14.10
C LEU A 24 -17.50 -6.13 13.36
N LYS A 25 -16.34 -5.89 13.95
CA LYS A 25 -15.28 -5.08 13.33
C LYS A 25 -14.54 -5.91 12.27
N ILE A 26 -15.05 -5.89 11.04
CA ILE A 26 -14.51 -6.65 9.92
C ILE A 26 -14.20 -5.77 8.70
N ALA A 27 -13.19 -6.17 7.95
CA ALA A 27 -12.80 -5.62 6.66
C ALA A 27 -12.23 -6.75 5.81
N ALA A 28 -12.57 -6.75 4.53
CA ALA A 28 -12.08 -7.69 3.54
C ALA A 28 -11.46 -6.91 2.38
N VAL A 29 -10.30 -7.36 1.91
CA VAL A 29 -9.58 -6.76 0.78
C VAL A 29 -9.10 -7.86 -0.16
N LYS A 30 -8.91 -7.50 -1.43
CA LYS A 30 -8.33 -8.42 -2.41
C LYS A 30 -6.83 -8.57 -2.18
N ALA A 31 -6.34 -9.79 -2.35
CA ALA A 31 -4.93 -10.11 -2.27
C ALA A 31 -4.17 -9.44 -3.42
N PRO A 32 -2.99 -8.87 -3.17
CA PRO A 32 -2.18 -8.24 -4.21
C PRO A 32 -1.54 -9.29 -5.13
N GLY A 33 -1.36 -8.92 -6.41
CA GLY A 33 -0.73 -9.76 -7.41
C GLY A 33 -1.63 -10.87 -7.95
N PHE A 34 -1.05 -11.76 -8.76
CA PHE A 34 -1.76 -12.86 -9.41
C PHE A 34 -0.91 -14.14 -9.46
N GLY A 35 -1.55 -15.29 -9.57
CA GLY A 35 -0.89 -16.60 -9.67
C GLY A 35 0.07 -16.87 -8.51
N ASP A 36 1.26 -17.41 -8.82
CA ASP A 36 2.27 -17.75 -7.82
C ASP A 36 2.80 -16.54 -7.06
N ARG A 37 2.78 -15.35 -7.68
CA ARG A 37 3.20 -14.11 -7.01
C ARG A 37 2.25 -13.73 -5.89
N ARG A 38 0.95 -13.93 -6.08
CA ARG A 38 -0.04 -13.70 -5.01
C ARG A 38 0.23 -14.62 -3.83
N LYS A 39 0.48 -15.91 -4.08
CA LYS A 39 0.82 -16.88 -3.02
C LYS A 39 2.06 -16.43 -2.25
N ALA A 40 3.11 -16.03 -2.97
CA ALA A 40 4.35 -15.56 -2.36
C ALA A 40 4.17 -14.28 -1.54
N ILE A 41 3.34 -13.33 -2.00
CA ILE A 41 3.05 -12.09 -1.25
C ILE A 41 2.17 -12.38 -0.02
N LEU A 42 1.18 -13.28 -0.13
CA LEU A 42 0.37 -13.70 1.02
C LEU A 42 1.25 -14.37 2.08
N GLU A 43 2.23 -15.18 1.66
CA GLU A 43 3.21 -15.78 2.56
C GLU A 43 4.07 -14.71 3.25
N ASP A 44 4.49 -13.67 2.52
CA ASP A 44 5.23 -12.54 3.11
C ASP A 44 4.40 -11.83 4.19
N ILE A 45 3.10 -11.59 3.92
CA ILE A 45 2.18 -10.97 4.88
C ILE A 45 1.96 -11.89 6.09
N ALA A 46 1.80 -13.19 5.88
CA ALA A 46 1.65 -14.18 6.95
C ALA A 46 2.89 -14.18 7.85
N ILE A 47 4.10 -14.22 7.27
CA ILE A 47 5.37 -14.13 8.02
C ILE A 47 5.48 -12.83 8.81
N LEU A 48 5.12 -11.69 8.20
CA LEU A 48 5.14 -10.37 8.86
C LEU A 48 4.16 -10.28 10.04
N THR A 49 3.03 -10.96 9.96
CA THR A 49 1.97 -10.94 10.98
C THR A 49 2.03 -12.13 11.94
N GLY A 50 2.93 -13.09 11.72
CA GLY A 50 3.04 -14.30 12.54
C GLY A 50 1.94 -15.34 12.29
N GLY A 51 1.22 -15.23 11.18
CA GLY A 51 0.18 -16.18 10.76
C GLY A 51 0.66 -17.21 9.74
N GLU A 52 -0.28 -18.01 9.25
CA GLU A 52 -0.09 -19.01 8.19
C GLU A 52 -1.03 -18.71 7.01
N VAL A 53 -0.56 -18.95 5.78
CA VAL A 53 -1.41 -18.84 4.60
C VAL A 53 -2.32 -20.06 4.54
N ILE A 54 -3.63 -19.82 4.60
CA ILE A 54 -4.62 -20.88 4.47
C ILE A 54 -4.88 -21.11 2.97
N SER A 55 -4.51 -22.29 2.49
CA SER A 55 -4.67 -22.68 1.09
C SER A 55 -5.07 -24.15 0.97
N GLU A 56 -5.98 -24.45 0.04
CA GLU A 56 -6.37 -25.81 -0.29
C GLU A 56 -5.20 -26.63 -0.84
N ASP A 57 -4.23 -25.99 -1.51
CA ASP A 57 -3.01 -26.63 -2.01
C ASP A 57 -2.15 -27.21 -0.88
N LEU A 58 -2.24 -26.61 0.32
CA LEU A 58 -1.57 -27.08 1.53
C LEU A 58 -2.44 -28.08 2.33
N GLY A 59 -3.62 -28.43 1.82
CA GLY A 59 -4.58 -29.32 2.47
C GLY A 59 -5.32 -28.69 3.66
N ILE A 60 -5.19 -27.38 3.88
CA ILE A 60 -5.81 -26.69 5.01
C ILE A 60 -7.18 -26.16 4.58
N LYS A 61 -8.24 -26.73 5.17
CA LYS A 61 -9.61 -26.23 4.98
C LYS A 61 -9.91 -25.10 5.95
N LEU A 62 -10.64 -24.08 5.47
CA LEU A 62 -11.04 -22.92 6.27
C LEU A 62 -11.81 -23.32 7.55
N GLU A 63 -12.58 -24.40 7.49
CA GLU A 63 -13.36 -24.96 8.61
C GLU A 63 -12.50 -25.42 9.79
N ASN A 64 -11.24 -25.78 9.53
CA ASN A 64 -10.32 -26.32 10.53
C ASN A 64 -9.31 -25.28 11.03
N VAL A 65 -9.46 -24.00 10.64
CA VAL A 65 -8.51 -22.95 10.99
C VAL A 65 -8.62 -22.60 12.47
N THR A 66 -7.48 -22.54 13.13
CA THR A 66 -7.36 -22.20 14.55
C THR A 66 -6.86 -20.78 14.75
N LEU A 67 -7.17 -20.16 15.90
CA LEU A 67 -6.73 -18.79 16.20
C LEU A 67 -5.21 -18.56 16.08
N PRO A 68 -4.32 -19.50 16.47
CA PRO A 68 -2.88 -19.32 16.31
C PRO A 68 -2.39 -19.24 14.85
N GLN A 69 -3.18 -19.70 13.88
CA GLN A 69 -2.85 -19.62 12.46
C GLN A 69 -3.19 -18.25 11.86
N LEU A 70 -3.97 -17.44 12.55
CA LEU A 70 -4.34 -16.10 12.11
C LEU A 70 -3.25 -15.10 12.50
N GLY A 71 -2.80 -14.32 11.52
CA GLY A 71 -1.81 -13.26 11.76
C GLY A 71 -2.35 -12.12 12.64
N GLN A 72 -1.45 -11.51 13.41
CA GLN A 72 -1.74 -10.37 14.27
C GLN A 72 -0.94 -9.13 13.86
N ALA A 73 -1.58 -7.98 14.01
CA ALA A 73 -0.97 -6.68 13.79
C ALA A 73 -1.62 -5.63 14.70
N ARG A 74 -0.82 -4.67 15.15
CA ARG A 74 -1.28 -3.62 16.06
C ARG A 74 -2.32 -2.70 15.41
N ARG A 75 -2.12 -2.34 14.15
CA ARG A 75 -3.01 -1.46 13.41
C ARG A 75 -3.00 -1.80 11.93
N VAL A 76 -4.18 -1.80 11.33
CA VAL A 76 -4.35 -1.88 9.87
C VAL A 76 -5.13 -0.66 9.42
N VAL A 77 -4.63 -0.01 8.36
CA VAL A 77 -5.32 1.10 7.68
C VAL A 77 -5.60 0.66 6.25
N ILE A 78 -6.85 0.81 5.83
CA ILE A 78 -7.33 0.43 4.49
C ILE A 78 -7.93 1.69 3.88
N ASP A 79 -7.45 2.06 2.71
CA ASP A 79 -8.05 3.08 1.85
C ASP A 79 -8.63 2.41 0.59
N LYS A 80 -9.02 3.21 -0.41
CA LYS A 80 -9.64 2.68 -1.63
C LYS A 80 -8.68 1.81 -2.44
N ASP A 81 -7.40 2.16 -2.45
CA ASP A 81 -6.41 1.63 -3.39
C ASP A 81 -5.27 0.87 -2.67
N ASN A 82 -5.10 1.10 -1.36
CA ASN A 82 -4.00 0.59 -0.56
C ASN A 82 -4.45 0.00 0.78
N THR A 83 -3.62 -0.91 1.27
CA THR A 83 -3.75 -1.54 2.59
C THR A 83 -2.41 -1.50 3.28
N THR A 84 -2.35 -0.86 4.45
CA THR A 84 -1.14 -0.72 5.26
C THR A 84 -1.29 -1.49 6.56
N VAL A 85 -0.43 -2.50 6.75
CA VAL A 85 -0.33 -3.27 8.00
C VAL A 85 0.82 -2.70 8.81
N VAL A 86 0.54 -2.28 10.04
CA VAL A 86 1.49 -1.61 10.93
C VAL A 86 1.77 -2.48 12.13
N ASP A 87 3.05 -2.73 12.40
CA ASP A 87 3.56 -3.42 13.59
C ASP A 87 2.93 -4.83 13.71
N GLY A 88 3.29 -5.70 12.77
CA GLY A 88 2.89 -7.11 12.75
C GLY A 88 3.66 -7.93 13.79
N GLU A 89 3.03 -8.96 14.37
CA GLU A 89 3.62 -9.77 15.44
C GLU A 89 4.52 -10.91 14.93
N GLY A 90 5.03 -10.80 13.69
CA GLY A 90 5.96 -11.75 13.10
C GLY A 90 7.30 -11.85 13.85
N LYS A 91 7.82 -13.07 13.99
CA LYS A 91 9.13 -13.29 14.62
C LYS A 91 10.26 -12.70 13.77
N LYS A 92 11.09 -11.85 14.39
CA LYS A 92 12.20 -11.15 13.70
C LYS A 92 13.14 -12.10 12.94
N ASP A 93 13.41 -13.29 13.48
CA ASP A 93 14.32 -14.24 12.83
C ASP A 93 13.69 -14.87 11.57
N VAL A 94 12.39 -15.13 11.59
CA VAL A 94 11.65 -15.63 10.42
C VAL A 94 11.59 -14.55 9.33
N ILE A 95 11.33 -13.30 9.71
CA ILE A 95 11.35 -12.15 8.79
C ILE A 95 12.74 -11.97 8.17
N LYS A 96 13.81 -12.03 8.97
CA LYS A 96 15.20 -11.98 8.46
C LYS A 96 15.51 -13.13 7.51
N GLY A 97 15.05 -14.34 7.84
CA GLY A 97 15.16 -15.50 6.96
C GLY A 97 14.49 -15.26 5.61
N ARG A 98 13.27 -14.72 5.62
CA ARG A 98 12.53 -14.39 4.40
C ARG A 98 13.21 -13.29 3.57
N VAL A 99 13.74 -12.25 4.23
CA VAL A 99 14.55 -11.21 3.57
C VAL A 99 15.79 -11.82 2.90
N GLY A 100 16.46 -12.77 3.57
CA GLY A 100 17.60 -13.50 3.01
C GLY A 100 17.23 -14.33 1.78
N GLN A 101 16.11 -15.05 1.83
CA GLN A 101 15.59 -15.83 0.71
C GLN A 101 15.33 -14.96 -0.53
N ILE A 102 14.65 -13.82 -0.34
CA ILE A 102 14.34 -12.90 -1.46
C ILE A 102 15.62 -12.29 -2.03
N ARG A 103 16.60 -11.95 -1.19
CA ARG A 103 17.92 -11.46 -1.67
C ARG A 103 18.66 -12.49 -2.51
N ALA A 104 18.62 -13.77 -2.14
CA ALA A 104 19.19 -14.85 -2.94
C ALA A 104 18.48 -14.97 -4.29
N GLN A 105 17.13 -14.96 -4.30
CA GLN A 105 16.33 -15.00 -5.53
C GLN A 105 16.64 -13.82 -6.48
N ILE A 106 16.91 -12.63 -5.94
CA ILE A 106 17.33 -11.45 -6.71
C ILE A 106 18.69 -11.66 -7.38
N ALA A 107 19.61 -12.35 -6.71
CA ALA A 107 20.95 -12.62 -7.23
C ALA A 107 20.93 -13.71 -8.32
N ASP A 108 20.06 -14.71 -8.17
CA ASP A 108 19.97 -15.83 -9.09
C ASP A 108 19.14 -15.53 -10.35
N THR A 109 18.28 -14.50 -10.31
CA THR A 109 17.43 -14.17 -11.46
C THR A 109 18.17 -13.41 -12.57
N THR A 110 18.01 -13.90 -13.79
CA THR A 110 18.51 -13.27 -15.02
C THR A 110 17.47 -12.34 -15.67
N SER A 111 16.24 -12.34 -15.18
CA SER A 111 15.12 -11.54 -15.69
C SER A 111 15.07 -10.20 -14.97
N ASP A 112 15.21 -9.09 -15.71
CA ASP A 112 15.14 -7.75 -15.14
C ASP A 112 13.75 -7.46 -14.54
N TYR A 113 12.69 -7.99 -15.17
CA TYR A 113 11.32 -7.89 -14.66
C TYR A 113 11.17 -8.56 -13.30
N ASP A 114 11.68 -9.78 -13.14
CA ASP A 114 11.57 -10.50 -11.87
C ASP A 114 12.45 -9.86 -10.80
N ARG A 115 13.63 -9.34 -11.20
CA ARG A 115 14.51 -8.58 -10.31
C ARG A 115 13.79 -7.38 -9.72
N GLU A 116 13.13 -6.57 -10.55
CA GLU A 116 12.36 -5.40 -10.12
C GLU A 116 11.24 -5.80 -9.15
N LYS A 117 10.45 -6.84 -9.47
CA LYS A 117 9.35 -7.27 -8.60
C LYS A 117 9.80 -7.91 -7.30
N LEU A 118 10.93 -8.60 -7.28
CA LEU A 118 11.53 -9.09 -6.05
C LEU A 118 12.11 -7.94 -5.21
N GLN A 119 12.67 -6.90 -5.82
CA GLN A 119 13.12 -5.69 -5.12
C GLN A 119 11.96 -4.94 -4.47
N GLU A 120 10.81 -4.80 -5.16
CA GLU A 120 9.60 -4.22 -4.58
C GLU A 120 9.13 -5.00 -3.34
N ARG A 121 9.10 -6.34 -3.43
CA ARG A 121 8.74 -7.20 -2.29
C ARG A 121 9.73 -7.06 -1.14
N LEU A 122 11.02 -7.10 -1.44
CA LEU A 122 12.09 -6.92 -0.46
C LEU A 122 11.94 -5.57 0.25
N ALA A 123 11.69 -4.49 -0.49
CA ALA A 123 11.51 -3.16 0.06
C ALA A 123 10.32 -3.10 1.03
N LYS A 124 9.21 -3.76 0.70
CA LYS A 124 8.02 -3.82 1.58
C LYS A 124 8.27 -4.58 2.89
N ILE A 125 9.06 -5.66 2.85
CA ILE A 125 9.37 -6.46 4.05
C ILE A 125 10.48 -5.82 4.89
N ALA A 126 11.54 -5.33 4.25
CA ALA A 126 12.71 -4.79 4.92
C ALA A 126 12.55 -3.32 5.35
N GLY A 127 11.81 -2.53 4.58
CA GLY A 127 11.60 -1.10 4.83
C GLY A 127 10.69 -0.82 6.03
N GLY A 128 9.82 -1.76 6.38
CA GLY A 128 8.90 -1.64 7.50
C GLY A 128 7.95 -0.45 7.35
N VAL A 129 7.36 -0.01 8.47
CA VAL A 129 6.47 1.15 8.52
C VAL A 129 6.93 2.12 9.60
N ALA A 130 7.23 3.36 9.20
CA ALA A 130 7.53 4.44 10.15
C ALA A 130 6.24 5.06 10.67
N ILE A 131 6.15 5.28 11.99
CA ILE A 131 5.00 5.93 12.63
C ILE A 131 5.45 7.31 13.13
N ILE A 132 4.85 8.36 12.59
CA ILE A 132 5.04 9.73 13.06
C ILE A 132 3.91 10.07 14.03
N ARG A 133 4.27 10.43 15.27
CA ARG A 133 3.29 10.86 16.29
C ARG A 133 3.34 12.37 16.44
N VAL A 134 2.28 13.04 15.99
CA VAL A 134 2.15 14.50 16.09
C VAL A 134 1.47 14.87 17.41
N GLY A 135 2.12 15.72 18.20
CA GLY A 135 1.60 16.22 19.47
C GLY A 135 1.29 17.72 19.43
N GLY A 136 0.49 18.17 20.40
CA GLY A 136 0.03 19.55 20.56
C GLY A 136 -0.58 19.76 21.95
N ALA A 137 -0.72 21.01 22.37
CA ALA A 137 -1.24 21.36 23.68
C ALA A 137 -2.78 21.25 23.76
N THR A 138 -3.47 21.36 22.63
CA THR A 138 -4.92 21.23 22.52
C THR A 138 -5.31 20.30 21.38
N GLU A 139 -6.53 19.76 21.41
CA GLU A 139 -7.02 18.87 20.35
C GLU A 139 -7.03 19.54 18.97
N THR A 140 -7.42 20.82 18.92
CA THR A 140 -7.43 21.62 17.68
C THR A 140 -6.01 21.77 17.11
N GLU A 141 -5.03 22.02 17.96
CA GLU A 141 -3.63 22.14 17.52
C GLU A 141 -3.07 20.80 17.02
N VAL A 142 -3.42 19.68 17.68
CA VAL A 142 -3.03 18.35 17.21
C VAL A 142 -3.59 18.08 15.82
N LYS A 143 -4.87 18.43 15.58
CA LYS A 143 -5.50 18.25 14.25
C LYS A 143 -4.81 19.10 13.19
N GLU A 144 -4.63 20.40 13.44
CA GLU A 144 -3.97 21.31 12.50
C GLU A 144 -2.53 20.89 12.19
N ARG A 145 -1.75 20.51 13.20
CA ARG A 145 -0.37 20.04 13.00
C ARG A 145 -0.34 18.71 12.25
N ARG A 146 -1.29 17.83 12.53
CA ARG A 146 -1.40 16.55 11.83
C ARG A 146 -1.67 16.79 10.34
N ASP A 147 -2.63 17.65 10.01
CA ASP A 147 -2.97 17.95 8.62
C ASP A 147 -1.76 18.54 7.88
N ARG A 148 -1.02 19.48 8.51
CA ARG A 148 0.24 20.01 7.95
C ARG A 148 1.33 18.95 7.73
N VAL A 149 1.44 17.99 8.64
CA VAL A 149 2.42 16.90 8.53
C VAL A 149 2.01 15.92 7.44
N ASP A 150 0.72 15.62 7.31
CA ASP A 150 0.18 14.76 6.26
C ASP A 150 0.41 15.43 4.87
N ASP A 151 0.16 16.73 4.75
CA ASP A 151 0.45 17.51 3.53
C ASP A 151 1.95 17.50 3.19
N ALA A 152 2.81 17.77 4.17
CA ALA A 152 4.26 17.75 3.98
C ALA A 152 4.79 16.37 3.56
N LEU A 153 4.24 15.30 4.14
CA LEU A 153 4.60 13.92 3.78
C LEU A 153 4.23 13.61 2.32
N ASN A 154 3.04 14.01 1.89
CA ASN A 154 2.59 13.79 0.52
C ASN A 154 3.42 14.62 -0.48
N ALA A 155 3.69 15.90 -0.18
CA ALA A 155 4.51 16.77 -1.02
C ALA A 155 5.95 16.26 -1.17
N THR A 156 6.56 15.78 -0.09
CA THR A 156 7.93 15.24 -0.13
C THR A 156 8.01 13.91 -0.88
N ARG A 157 6.99 13.05 -0.78
CA ARG A 157 6.92 11.82 -1.59
C ARG A 157 6.83 12.14 -3.09
N ALA A 158 5.90 13.02 -3.47
CA ALA A 158 5.77 13.45 -4.86
C ALA A 158 7.07 14.07 -5.41
N ALA A 159 7.74 14.91 -4.60
CA ALA A 159 9.01 15.51 -4.97
C ALA A 159 10.16 14.51 -5.18
N VAL A 160 10.15 13.39 -4.44
CA VAL A 160 11.15 12.32 -4.60
C VAL A 160 10.87 11.48 -5.85
N GLU A 161 9.59 11.26 -6.17
CA GLU A 161 9.18 10.44 -7.31
C GLU A 161 9.27 11.18 -8.65
N GLU A 162 8.78 12.42 -8.72
CA GLU A 162 8.66 13.20 -9.96
C GLU A 162 9.70 14.33 -10.09
N GLY A 163 10.45 14.61 -9.02
CA GLY A 163 11.40 15.72 -8.96
C GLY A 163 10.77 17.03 -8.49
N ILE A 164 11.53 18.13 -8.59
CA ILE A 164 11.12 19.45 -8.08
C ILE A 164 11.24 20.53 -9.16
N VAL A 165 10.38 21.54 -9.06
CA VAL A 165 10.39 22.74 -9.91
C VAL A 165 10.34 24.01 -9.06
N PRO A 166 10.72 25.19 -9.61
CA PRO A 166 10.61 26.46 -8.90
C PRO A 166 9.15 26.76 -8.47
N GLY A 167 8.96 26.99 -7.17
CA GLY A 167 7.64 27.25 -6.58
C GLY A 167 7.11 28.66 -6.80
N GLY A 168 6.09 29.03 -6.02
CA GLY A 168 5.48 30.37 -6.05
C GLY A 168 4.79 30.72 -7.38
N GLY A 169 4.34 29.72 -8.14
CA GLY A 169 3.79 29.90 -9.49
C GLY A 169 4.83 30.14 -10.59
N THR A 170 6.13 30.17 -10.26
CA THR A 170 7.19 30.45 -11.24
C THR A 170 7.29 29.38 -12.33
N ALA A 171 7.09 28.10 -11.97
CA ALA A 171 7.05 27.02 -12.96
C ALA A 171 5.94 27.24 -14.01
N LEU A 172 4.74 27.64 -13.57
CA LEU A 172 3.62 27.94 -14.47
C LEU A 172 3.90 29.18 -15.32
N ALA A 173 4.43 30.24 -14.71
CA ALA A 173 4.80 31.46 -15.44
C ALA A 173 5.88 31.23 -16.51
N ARG A 174 6.79 30.28 -16.32
CA ARG A 174 7.75 29.88 -17.37
C ARG A 174 7.11 29.01 -18.44
N ALA A 175 6.13 28.18 -18.08
CA ALA A 175 5.41 27.35 -19.03
C ALA A 175 4.59 28.18 -20.04
N THR A 176 4.08 29.36 -19.63
CA THR A 176 3.34 30.24 -20.55
C THR A 176 4.19 30.74 -21.70
N GLU A 177 5.49 30.97 -21.50
CA GLU A 177 6.42 31.32 -22.59
C GLU A 177 6.46 30.22 -23.65
N VAL A 178 6.41 28.95 -23.26
CA VAL A 178 6.37 27.82 -24.20
C VAL A 178 5.03 27.74 -24.91
N VAL A 179 3.92 27.93 -24.18
CA VAL A 179 2.55 27.89 -24.73
C VAL A 179 2.36 28.97 -25.80
N ALA A 180 2.92 30.17 -25.60
CA ALA A 180 2.85 31.26 -26.57
C ALA A 180 3.49 30.94 -27.94
N HIS A 181 4.37 29.93 -27.99
CA HIS A 181 5.05 29.50 -29.22
C HIS A 181 4.45 28.21 -29.80
N LEU A 182 3.37 27.67 -29.23
CA LEU A 182 2.68 26.51 -29.77
C LEU A 182 1.89 26.87 -31.03
N HIS A 183 1.92 25.95 -32.01
CA HIS A 183 1.06 26.08 -33.18
C HIS A 183 -0.32 25.51 -32.87
N PHE A 184 -1.36 26.35 -33.00
CA PHE A 184 -2.76 25.93 -32.86
C PHE A 184 -3.38 25.63 -34.22
N HIS A 185 -4.20 24.57 -34.33
CA HIS A 185 -4.79 24.15 -35.60
C HIS A 185 -6.14 24.82 -35.91
N ASN A 186 -6.80 25.38 -34.90
CA ASN A 186 -8.05 26.11 -35.04
C ASN A 186 -8.16 27.24 -34.01
N GLU A 187 -9.21 28.05 -34.14
CA GLU A 187 -9.43 29.23 -33.30
C GLU A 187 -9.77 28.86 -31.85
N ASP A 188 -10.54 27.79 -31.62
CA ASP A 188 -10.88 27.32 -30.28
C ASP A 188 -9.64 26.91 -29.46
N GLN A 189 -8.67 26.25 -30.10
CA GLN A 189 -7.39 25.90 -29.48
C GLN A 189 -6.55 27.13 -29.14
N ARG A 190 -6.54 28.15 -30.02
CA ARG A 190 -5.84 29.41 -29.77
C ARG A 190 -6.44 30.15 -28.57
N VAL A 191 -7.78 30.23 -28.50
CA VAL A 191 -8.47 30.81 -27.34
C VAL A 191 -8.12 30.07 -26.06
N GLY A 192 -8.01 28.74 -26.09
CA GLY A 192 -7.58 27.95 -24.93
C GLY A 192 -6.13 28.16 -24.51
N GLY A 193 -5.22 28.51 -25.42
CA GLY A 193 -3.81 28.79 -25.14
C GLY A 193 -3.54 30.21 -24.61
N ASP A 194 -4.46 31.14 -24.84
CA ASP A 194 -4.38 32.54 -24.40
C ASP A 194 -4.98 32.79 -22.99
N ILE A 195 -5.56 31.76 -22.35
CA ILE A 195 -6.12 31.77 -20.98
C ILE A 195 -5.06 31.34 -19.96
#